data_AF-A0A2Z3GTC3-F1
#
_entry.id   AF-A0A2Z3GTC3-F1
#
_cell.length_a   1.000
_cell.length_b   1.000
_cell.length_c   1.000
_cell.angle_alpha   90.00
_cell.angle_beta   90.00
_cell.angle_gamma   90.00
#
_symmetry.space_group_name_H-M   'P 1'
#
loop_
_entity.id
_entity.type
_entity.pdbx_description
1 polymer ?
#
loop_
_entity_poly.entity_id
_entity_poly.type
_entity_poly.pdbx_seq_one_letter_code
_entity_poly.pdbx_strand_id
1 'polypeptide(L)'
;MAFLTGQTWYVDSTKWSAVTAWAAATVYTAGQLVRQLATPAVNSERVFVCVVGGTSGGSEPSWVTTHGAKTTDNTVTWQDVTGKAAVNGKAALTSDWTAAKSTAVSLGVVIKNVAGTHYFICTTAGNAGTGSEPAWNTAAGATTADNAATWTSLGAVGTFSAWGAPAARLGVYMATGFFHAVGDVIRFNSAHAETQASALAYAATSSGNGTKKTAFLCVDDADALATGGSVTTTGASAVSLGMYYYVYGLTVNAGTGANAAAIALGASSGNVFERCTFNRVATTAANVTVGGGTSGDNEFRDCAFTFGNAGDQLSLNVGRGRFSGGSIAATGTVPTTLLVNGGSGTYRFRGVDLSGVTGTLAALGTTPTDVYLESCRLGSGVTKQPSGSNSPINLRLYLHNCDSSATNTSEYENAAAGIVQTETSVVRTGGASNGTTPMSWLVTSGANTSYYQPLVTSELVQWQDTTGNSKTATVELTTDTALTNADCWLEIEYAGNSGHPLASVVTTRAAPLATPAALTTSSAMWGGTAKTYKYKLSAAFTPQMKGPVKARVSVARASTTLYVDPLIVIT
;
A
#
# COMPACT_ATOMS: atom_id res chain seq x y z
N MET A 1 -4.28 -15.45 -5.50
CA MET A 1 -3.43 -14.64 -6.40
C MET A 1 -2.33 -15.56 -6.92
N ALA A 2 -2.28 -15.85 -8.22
CA ALA A 2 -1.31 -16.80 -8.78
C ALA A 2 0.05 -16.10 -9.01
N PHE A 3 0.95 -16.15 -8.03
CA PHE A 3 2.34 -15.73 -8.18
C PHE A 3 3.14 -16.92 -8.74
N LEU A 4 3.03 -17.23 -10.04
CA LEU A 4 3.36 -18.59 -10.50
C LEU A 4 4.11 -18.68 -11.84
N THR A 5 5.15 -17.86 -12.05
CA THR A 5 6.14 -18.20 -13.12
C THR A 5 7.61 -18.05 -12.71
N GLY A 6 7.92 -17.55 -11.51
CA GLY A 6 9.30 -17.33 -11.06
C GLY A 6 9.82 -18.39 -10.09
N GLN A 7 11.12 -18.32 -9.77
CA GLN A 7 11.76 -19.18 -8.77
C GLN A 7 11.40 -18.75 -7.35
N THR A 8 11.61 -19.65 -6.38
CA THR A 8 11.46 -19.37 -4.96
C THR A 8 12.82 -19.26 -4.27
N TRP A 9 12.98 -18.21 -3.47
CA TRP A 9 14.19 -17.90 -2.70
C TRP A 9 13.92 -17.83 -1.20
N TYR A 10 14.93 -18.09 -0.38
CA TYR A 10 14.85 -18.13 1.09
C TYR A 10 15.83 -17.17 1.76
N VAL A 11 15.38 -16.46 2.79
CA VAL A 11 16.14 -15.47 3.56
C VAL A 11 15.90 -15.64 5.06
N ASP A 12 16.98 -15.73 5.84
CA ASP A 12 16.94 -15.70 7.30
C ASP A 12 18.34 -15.40 7.86
N SER A 13 18.47 -14.36 8.67
CA SER A 13 19.76 -13.92 9.24
C SER A 13 20.24 -14.87 10.34
N THR A 14 19.32 -15.40 11.14
CA THR A 14 19.57 -16.33 12.23
C THR A 14 19.95 -17.71 11.69
N LYS A 15 19.18 -18.22 10.73
CA LYS A 15 19.44 -19.55 10.13
C LYS A 15 20.68 -19.52 9.24
N TRP A 16 20.96 -18.42 8.53
CA TRP A 16 22.24 -18.26 7.84
C TRP A 16 23.41 -18.35 8.82
N SER A 17 23.33 -17.67 9.96
CA SER A 17 24.38 -17.70 10.98
C SER A 17 24.62 -19.12 11.56
N ALA A 18 23.57 -19.95 11.57
CA ALA A 18 23.60 -21.34 12.01
C ALA A 18 24.17 -22.33 10.98
N VAL A 19 24.33 -21.93 9.71
CA VAL A 19 25.06 -22.73 8.72
C VAL A 19 26.49 -22.93 9.21
N THR A 20 27.00 -24.16 9.09
CA THR A 20 28.37 -24.50 9.49
C THR A 20 29.37 -23.60 8.76
N ALA A 21 30.23 -22.91 9.52
CA ALA A 21 31.29 -22.11 8.93
C ALA A 21 32.38 -23.02 8.33
N TRP A 22 33.02 -22.55 7.26
CA TRP A 22 34.19 -23.18 6.68
C TRP A 22 35.30 -23.40 7.73
N ALA A 23 36.06 -24.48 7.61
CA ALA A 23 37.17 -24.83 8.49
C ALA A 23 38.40 -25.26 7.67
N ALA A 24 39.58 -24.89 8.17
CA ALA A 24 40.86 -25.19 7.53
C ALA A 24 41.19 -26.68 7.62
N ALA A 25 41.91 -27.20 6.61
CA ALA A 25 42.42 -28.58 6.53
C ALA A 25 41.36 -29.64 6.89
N THR A 26 40.11 -29.41 6.50
CA THR A 26 38.95 -30.21 6.87
C THR A 26 38.47 -31.01 5.67
N VAL A 27 38.12 -32.28 5.88
CA VAL A 27 37.55 -33.14 4.83
C VAL A 27 36.09 -32.77 4.63
N TYR A 28 35.74 -32.44 3.39
CA TYR A 28 34.39 -32.16 2.95
C TYR A 28 33.92 -33.15 1.89
N THR A 29 32.68 -33.59 1.98
CA THR A 29 32.02 -34.46 0.99
C THR A 29 31.08 -33.65 0.10
N ALA A 30 30.87 -34.13 -1.13
CA ALA A 30 29.93 -33.48 -2.05
C ALA A 30 28.51 -33.44 -1.44
N GLY A 31 27.83 -32.31 -1.62
CA GLY A 31 26.53 -32.03 -1.00
C GLY A 31 26.62 -31.37 0.39
N GLN A 32 27.79 -31.26 1.01
CA GLN A 32 27.92 -30.52 2.27
C GLN A 32 27.81 -29.00 2.05
N LEU A 33 27.08 -28.34 2.94
CA LEU A 33 26.90 -26.89 2.94
C LEU A 33 27.87 -26.21 3.90
N VAL A 34 28.45 -25.10 3.48
CA VAL A 34 29.25 -24.22 4.34
C VAL A 34 28.90 -22.77 4.09
N ARG A 35 29.14 -21.93 5.08
CA ARG A 35 29.25 -20.48 4.89
C ARG A 35 30.67 -20.02 5.12
N GLN A 36 30.95 -18.80 4.68
CA GLN A 36 32.19 -18.09 4.94
C GLN A 36 32.38 -17.91 6.46
N LEU A 37 33.63 -17.70 6.89
CA LEU A 37 33.93 -17.30 8.26
C LEU A 37 33.27 -15.96 8.60
N ALA A 38 33.15 -15.68 9.90
CA ALA A 38 32.48 -14.49 10.39
C ALA A 38 33.29 -13.23 10.04
N THR A 39 32.95 -12.57 8.93
CA THR A 39 33.13 -11.14 8.55
C THR A 39 32.90 -10.87 7.04
N PRO A 40 31.96 -11.52 6.31
CA PRO A 40 31.73 -11.10 4.93
C PRO A 40 31.25 -9.65 4.89
N ALA A 41 31.60 -8.93 3.82
CA ALA A 41 31.03 -7.61 3.58
C ALA A 41 29.50 -7.71 3.51
N VAL A 42 28.81 -6.65 3.92
CA VAL A 42 27.34 -6.56 3.86
C VAL A 42 26.87 -6.87 2.43
N ASN A 43 25.85 -7.73 2.32
CA ASN A 43 25.31 -8.28 1.07
C ASN A 43 26.25 -9.23 0.31
N SER A 44 27.40 -9.58 0.87
CA SER A 44 28.32 -10.60 0.34
C SER A 44 28.28 -11.90 1.13
N GLU A 45 27.41 -12.01 2.14
CA GLU A 45 27.17 -13.23 2.89
C GLU A 45 26.56 -14.31 1.99
N ARG A 46 27.23 -15.46 1.87
CA ARG A 46 26.79 -16.58 1.02
C ARG A 46 26.75 -17.92 1.75
N VAL A 47 26.06 -18.87 1.13
CA VAL A 47 26.15 -20.30 1.45
C VAL A 47 26.58 -21.06 0.21
N PHE A 48 27.54 -21.95 0.38
CA PHE A 48 28.15 -22.74 -0.68
C PHE A 48 27.90 -24.22 -0.44
N VAL A 49 27.72 -24.96 -1.54
CA VAL A 49 27.69 -26.43 -1.52
C VAL A 49 29.00 -26.96 -2.08
N CYS A 50 29.52 -28.02 -1.47
CA CYS A 50 30.64 -28.79 -2.01
C CYS A 50 30.17 -29.56 -3.24
N VAL A 51 30.73 -29.27 -4.42
CA VAL A 51 30.43 -29.98 -5.68
C VAL A 51 31.54 -30.96 -6.07
N VAL A 52 32.73 -30.81 -5.49
CA VAL A 52 33.84 -31.78 -5.57
C VAL A 52 34.41 -31.95 -4.17
N GLY A 53 34.25 -33.14 -3.59
CA GLY A 53 34.75 -33.47 -2.25
C GLY A 53 36.27 -33.55 -2.19
N GLY A 54 36.83 -33.33 -1.00
CA GLY A 54 38.27 -33.27 -0.78
C GLY A 54 38.61 -32.70 0.60
N THR A 55 39.84 -32.24 0.76
CA THR A 55 40.30 -31.52 1.96
C THR A 55 40.50 -30.04 1.63
N SER A 56 39.92 -29.15 2.43
CA SER A 56 40.08 -27.69 2.30
C SER A 56 41.53 -27.24 2.52
N GLY A 57 41.85 -26.03 2.09
CA GLY A 57 43.15 -25.41 2.31
C GLY A 57 43.46 -25.09 3.78
N GLY A 58 44.70 -24.70 4.05
CA GLY A 58 45.13 -24.23 5.38
C GLY A 58 44.61 -22.84 5.77
N SER A 59 44.03 -22.10 4.81
CA SER A 59 43.46 -20.77 4.97
C SER A 59 42.17 -20.64 4.17
N GLU A 60 41.26 -19.76 4.60
CA GLU A 60 39.98 -19.58 3.92
C GLU A 60 40.19 -19.12 2.47
N PRO A 61 39.49 -19.71 1.48
CA PRO A 61 39.64 -19.31 0.09
C PRO A 61 39.06 -17.90 -0.14
N SER A 62 39.53 -17.24 -1.21
CA SER A 62 38.85 -16.05 -1.73
C SER A 62 37.54 -16.46 -2.41
N TRP A 63 36.43 -16.26 -1.71
CA TRP A 63 35.10 -16.64 -2.19
C TRP A 63 34.66 -15.84 -3.42
N VAL A 64 34.23 -16.55 -4.46
CA VAL A 64 33.55 -15.94 -5.61
C VAL A 64 32.06 -15.79 -5.26
N THR A 65 31.58 -14.56 -5.15
CA THR A 65 30.22 -14.23 -4.67
C THR A 65 29.21 -13.91 -5.77
N THR A 66 29.62 -14.10 -7.04
CA THR A 66 28.71 -14.14 -8.19
C THR A 66 27.83 -15.37 -8.10
N HIS A 67 26.52 -15.21 -8.35
CA HIS A 67 25.55 -16.28 -8.21
C HIS A 67 25.95 -17.56 -8.97
N GLY A 68 25.89 -18.69 -8.29
CA GLY A 68 26.22 -19.98 -8.88
C GLY A 68 27.69 -20.16 -9.24
N ALA A 69 28.56 -19.16 -9.05
CA ALA A 69 29.97 -19.27 -9.37
C ALA A 69 30.68 -20.27 -8.45
N LYS A 70 31.84 -20.73 -8.91
CA LYS A 70 32.64 -21.73 -8.21
C LYS A 70 33.83 -21.08 -7.52
N THR A 71 34.21 -21.64 -6.38
CA THR A 71 35.44 -21.31 -5.66
C THR A 71 36.26 -22.59 -5.49
N THR A 72 37.51 -22.59 -5.95
CA THR A 72 38.45 -23.69 -5.72
C THR A 72 39.16 -23.49 -4.39
N ASP A 73 39.19 -24.52 -3.56
CA ASP A 73 39.76 -24.52 -2.22
C ASP A 73 40.57 -25.80 -2.00
N ASN A 74 41.86 -25.73 -2.34
CA ASN A 74 42.74 -26.90 -2.43
C ASN A 74 42.14 -28.00 -3.34
N THR A 75 41.70 -29.13 -2.76
CA THR A 75 41.07 -30.24 -3.51
C THR A 75 39.55 -30.17 -3.53
N VAL A 76 38.96 -29.25 -2.75
CA VAL A 76 37.52 -29.03 -2.69
C VAL A 76 37.11 -27.99 -3.75
N THR A 77 35.94 -28.19 -4.35
CA THR A 77 35.29 -27.14 -5.16
C THR A 77 33.94 -26.79 -4.56
N TRP A 78 33.76 -25.52 -4.27
CA TRP A 78 32.54 -24.93 -3.73
C TRP A 78 31.73 -24.25 -4.82
N GLN A 79 30.40 -24.23 -4.70
CA GLN A 79 29.52 -23.48 -5.59
C GLN A 79 28.42 -22.76 -4.81
N ASP A 80 28.15 -21.49 -5.15
CA ASP A 80 27.13 -20.67 -4.49
C ASP A 80 25.71 -21.23 -4.72
N VAL A 81 24.99 -21.49 -3.63
CA VAL A 81 23.59 -21.98 -3.63
C VAL A 81 22.65 -21.14 -2.79
N THR A 82 23.06 -19.92 -2.47
CA THR A 82 22.40 -19.02 -1.53
C THR A 82 20.91 -18.85 -1.84
N GLY A 83 20.08 -19.19 -0.86
CA GLY A 83 18.62 -19.04 -0.86
C GLY A 83 17.84 -19.97 -1.79
N LYS A 84 18.46 -20.89 -2.52
CA LYS A 84 17.72 -21.77 -3.45
C LYS A 84 16.79 -22.73 -2.70
N ALA A 85 15.57 -22.91 -3.20
CA ALA A 85 14.57 -23.79 -2.58
C ALA A 85 15.07 -25.22 -2.29
N ALA A 86 15.81 -25.84 -3.21
CA ALA A 86 16.30 -27.21 -3.09
C ALA A 86 17.16 -27.44 -1.83
N VAL A 87 18.16 -26.58 -1.63
CA VAL A 87 19.10 -26.64 -0.49
C VAL A 87 18.52 -26.05 0.79
N ASN A 88 17.29 -25.51 0.72
CA ASN A 88 16.48 -25.13 1.87
C ASN A 88 15.40 -26.18 2.17
N GLY A 89 15.53 -27.41 1.63
CA GLY A 89 14.66 -28.54 1.93
C GLY A 89 13.30 -28.51 1.23
N LYS A 90 13.15 -27.73 0.15
CA LYS A 90 11.84 -27.42 -0.46
C LYS A 90 11.68 -28.01 -1.85
N ALA A 91 11.53 -29.34 -1.89
CA ALA A 91 11.40 -30.12 -3.13
C ALA A 91 10.20 -29.70 -3.99
N ALA A 92 9.06 -29.39 -3.37
CA ALA A 92 7.83 -28.99 -4.07
C ALA A 92 7.99 -27.66 -4.83
N LEU A 93 8.96 -26.83 -4.44
CA LEU A 93 9.21 -25.50 -4.97
C LEU A 93 10.48 -25.45 -5.82
N THR A 94 11.13 -26.60 -5.99
CA THR A 94 12.29 -26.77 -6.87
C THR A 94 11.79 -27.27 -8.22
N SER A 95 12.15 -26.56 -9.28
CA SER A 95 11.84 -26.94 -10.66
C SER A 95 12.43 -28.32 -10.99
N ASP A 96 11.72 -29.10 -11.81
CA ASP A 96 12.26 -30.33 -12.39
C ASP A 96 12.94 -30.07 -13.74
N TRP A 97 13.55 -31.12 -14.31
CA TRP A 97 14.22 -31.04 -15.61
C TRP A 97 13.30 -30.58 -16.75
N THR A 98 11.99 -30.84 -16.69
CA THR A 98 11.03 -30.41 -17.73
C THR A 98 11.02 -28.90 -17.87
N ALA A 99 11.20 -28.16 -16.78
CA ALA A 99 11.29 -26.70 -16.80
C ALA A 99 12.61 -26.17 -17.40
N ALA A 100 13.68 -26.96 -17.34
CA ALA A 100 14.99 -26.60 -17.90
C ALA A 100 15.15 -27.04 -19.36
N LYS A 101 14.48 -28.12 -19.77
CA LYS A 101 14.53 -28.71 -21.11
C LYS A 101 14.39 -27.66 -22.20
N SER A 102 15.29 -27.70 -23.18
CA SER A 102 15.29 -26.80 -24.35
C SER A 102 15.40 -25.30 -24.01
N THR A 103 15.94 -24.96 -22.83
CA THR A 103 16.22 -23.57 -22.43
C THR A 103 17.72 -23.37 -22.20
N ALA A 104 18.17 -22.12 -22.22
CA ALA A 104 19.50 -21.76 -21.76
C ALA A 104 19.54 -21.78 -20.23
N VAL A 105 20.43 -22.59 -19.66
CA VAL A 105 20.58 -22.74 -18.21
C VAL A 105 21.84 -22.01 -17.76
N SER A 106 21.66 -21.09 -16.82
CA SER A 106 22.76 -20.37 -16.17
C SER A 106 23.45 -21.23 -15.12
N LEU A 107 24.72 -20.90 -14.84
CA LEU A 107 25.50 -21.55 -13.80
C LEU A 107 24.79 -21.47 -12.44
N GLY A 108 24.80 -22.58 -11.70
CA GLY A 108 24.21 -22.67 -10.36
C GLY A 108 22.68 -22.83 -10.34
N VAL A 109 21.98 -22.89 -11.47
CA VAL A 109 20.58 -23.33 -11.47
C VAL A 109 20.49 -24.72 -10.83
N VAL A 110 19.53 -24.92 -9.93
CA VAL A 110 19.30 -26.21 -9.27
C VAL A 110 17.95 -26.75 -9.72
N ILE A 111 17.93 -28.01 -10.16
CA ILE A 111 16.73 -28.75 -10.53
C ILE A 111 16.64 -30.04 -9.73
N LYS A 112 15.49 -30.70 -9.81
CA LYS A 112 15.34 -32.12 -9.50
C LYS A 112 15.11 -32.92 -10.79
N ASN A 113 15.36 -34.23 -10.74
CA ASN A 113 14.87 -35.12 -11.79
C ASN A 113 13.33 -35.14 -11.81
N VAL A 114 12.73 -35.60 -12.92
CA VAL A 114 11.27 -35.66 -13.08
C VAL A 114 10.61 -36.54 -12.00
N ALA A 115 11.28 -37.61 -11.58
CA ALA A 115 10.82 -38.46 -10.47
C ALA A 115 10.89 -37.77 -9.09
N GLY A 116 11.60 -36.63 -8.97
CA GLY A 116 11.72 -35.86 -7.74
C GLY A 116 12.53 -36.55 -6.64
N THR A 117 13.49 -37.41 -6.99
CA THR A 117 14.28 -38.20 -6.04
C THR A 117 15.68 -37.66 -5.79
N HIS A 118 16.25 -36.86 -6.71
CA HIS A 118 17.61 -36.31 -6.57
C HIS A 118 17.67 -34.85 -7.04
N TYR A 119 18.59 -34.08 -6.46
CA TYR A 119 18.88 -32.70 -6.85
C TYR A 119 20.14 -32.60 -7.71
N PHE A 120 20.15 -31.67 -8.65
CA PHE A 120 21.26 -31.41 -9.55
C PHE A 120 21.52 -29.92 -9.68
N ILE A 121 22.79 -29.52 -9.62
CA ILE A 121 23.22 -28.14 -9.86
C ILE A 121 23.95 -28.03 -11.20
N CYS A 122 23.64 -26.99 -11.97
CA CYS A 122 24.35 -26.70 -13.20
C CYS A 122 25.77 -26.21 -12.88
N THR A 123 26.77 -27.01 -13.25
CA THR A 123 28.20 -26.73 -13.06
C THR A 123 28.89 -26.25 -14.34
N THR A 124 28.26 -26.40 -15.49
CA THR A 124 28.65 -25.77 -16.76
C THR A 124 27.37 -25.24 -17.42
N ALA A 125 27.30 -23.91 -17.60
CA ALA A 125 26.16 -23.25 -18.22
C ALA A 125 26.06 -23.60 -19.70
N GLY A 126 24.84 -23.63 -20.22
CA GLY A 126 24.57 -23.97 -21.62
C GLY A 126 23.11 -24.32 -21.85
N ASN A 127 22.78 -24.66 -23.10
CA ASN A 127 21.45 -25.16 -23.43
C ASN A 127 21.29 -26.59 -22.90
N ALA A 128 20.27 -26.80 -22.06
CA ALA A 128 19.86 -28.14 -21.65
C ALA A 128 19.33 -28.94 -22.85
N GLY A 129 19.31 -30.27 -22.72
CA GLY A 129 18.94 -31.18 -23.77
C GLY A 129 17.54 -30.96 -24.34
N THR A 130 17.37 -31.41 -25.58
CA THR A 130 16.08 -31.51 -26.26
C THR A 130 15.62 -32.96 -26.21
N GLY A 131 14.35 -33.22 -25.91
CA GLY A 131 13.79 -34.59 -25.92
C GLY A 131 13.56 -35.20 -24.53
N SER A 132 14.09 -36.41 -24.31
CA SER A 132 13.89 -37.17 -23.07
C SER A 132 14.86 -36.73 -21.97
N GLU A 133 14.47 -36.92 -20.71
CA GLU A 133 15.32 -36.64 -19.56
C GLU A 133 16.63 -37.46 -19.64
N PRO A 134 17.80 -36.86 -19.33
CA PRO A 134 19.06 -37.58 -19.36
C PRO A 134 19.12 -38.69 -18.29
N ALA A 135 19.94 -39.71 -18.56
CA ALA A 135 20.24 -40.73 -17.56
C ALA A 135 21.15 -40.15 -16.47
N TRP A 136 20.54 -39.78 -15.35
CA TRP A 136 21.23 -39.10 -14.27
C TRP A 136 22.25 -39.98 -13.55
N ASN A 137 23.46 -39.45 -13.37
CA ASN A 137 24.40 -39.96 -12.39
C ASN A 137 24.04 -39.42 -11.00
N THR A 138 23.50 -40.27 -10.13
CA THR A 138 22.93 -39.85 -8.85
C THR A 138 23.93 -39.76 -7.70
N ALA A 139 25.15 -40.28 -7.86
CA ALA A 139 26.19 -40.17 -6.82
C ALA A 139 26.55 -38.69 -6.60
N ALA A 140 26.52 -38.22 -5.35
CA ALA A 140 26.81 -36.82 -5.03
C ALA A 140 28.22 -36.42 -5.53
N GLY A 141 28.30 -35.27 -6.21
CA GLY A 141 29.53 -34.79 -6.87
C GLY A 141 29.77 -35.35 -8.27
N ALA A 142 29.05 -36.41 -8.67
CA ALA A 142 29.16 -36.95 -10.02
C ALA A 142 28.42 -36.07 -11.04
N THR A 143 28.93 -36.06 -12.28
CA THR A 143 28.42 -35.20 -13.35
C THR A 143 27.59 -35.98 -14.37
N THR A 144 26.62 -35.28 -14.98
CA THR A 144 25.83 -35.74 -16.13
C THR A 144 25.89 -34.64 -17.19
N ALA A 145 26.32 -34.99 -18.40
CA ALA A 145 26.26 -34.09 -19.55
C ALA A 145 24.82 -34.08 -20.10
N ASP A 146 24.29 -32.89 -20.35
CA ASP A 146 22.95 -32.67 -20.88
C ASP A 146 23.03 -31.60 -21.99
N ASN A 147 23.37 -32.07 -23.20
CA ASN A 147 23.75 -31.21 -24.32
C ASN A 147 24.93 -30.29 -23.97
N ALA A 148 24.74 -28.96 -23.97
CA ALA A 148 25.80 -28.00 -23.64
C ALA A 148 25.86 -27.69 -22.14
N ALA A 149 24.86 -28.10 -21.36
CA ALA A 149 24.86 -27.96 -19.91
C ALA A 149 25.51 -29.19 -19.25
N THR A 150 26.24 -28.96 -18.15
CA THR A 150 26.69 -30.04 -17.26
C THR A 150 26.01 -29.90 -15.91
N TRP A 151 25.44 -30.99 -15.43
CA TRP A 151 24.78 -31.08 -14.13
C TRP A 151 25.62 -31.91 -13.16
N THR A 152 25.74 -31.47 -11.91
CA THR A 152 26.37 -32.22 -10.82
C THR A 152 25.31 -32.63 -9.81
N SER A 153 25.27 -33.92 -9.45
CA SER A 153 24.36 -34.40 -8.41
C SER A 153 24.72 -33.82 -7.05
N LEU A 154 23.72 -33.31 -6.34
CA LEU A 154 23.81 -32.89 -4.95
C LEU A 154 23.35 -33.98 -3.98
N GLY A 155 22.93 -35.14 -4.48
CA GLY A 155 22.40 -36.25 -3.71
C GLY A 155 20.87 -36.33 -3.71
N ALA A 156 20.34 -37.18 -2.84
CA ALA A 156 18.91 -37.47 -2.76
C ALA A 156 18.11 -36.27 -2.22
N VAL A 157 16.86 -36.16 -2.66
CA VAL A 157 15.89 -35.24 -2.04
C VAL A 157 15.69 -35.67 -0.59
N GLY A 158 15.79 -34.71 0.33
CA GLY A 158 15.78 -34.96 1.78
C GLY A 158 17.15 -34.87 2.44
N THR A 159 18.25 -34.83 1.67
CA THR A 159 19.60 -34.60 2.23
C THR A 159 19.75 -33.20 2.85
N PHE A 160 19.00 -32.20 2.36
CA PHE A 160 19.04 -30.84 2.89
C PHE A 160 17.88 -30.58 3.86
N SER A 161 18.19 -30.01 5.02
CA SER A 161 17.20 -29.57 6.00
C SER A 161 16.45 -28.31 5.55
N ALA A 162 15.31 -28.07 6.19
CA ALA A 162 14.62 -26.78 6.08
C ALA A 162 15.58 -25.65 6.47
N TRP A 163 15.61 -24.56 5.69
CA TRP A 163 16.49 -23.42 5.92
C TRP A 163 17.98 -23.78 5.97
N GLY A 164 18.41 -24.79 5.19
CA GLY A 164 19.81 -25.23 5.15
C GLY A 164 20.78 -24.23 4.51
N ALA A 165 20.29 -23.37 3.62
CA ALA A 165 21.14 -22.39 2.91
C ALA A 165 20.38 -21.09 2.58
N PRO A 166 19.77 -20.38 3.54
CA PRO A 166 19.10 -19.13 3.27
C PRO A 166 20.12 -18.01 3.02
N ALA A 167 19.71 -16.94 2.33
CA ALA A 167 20.49 -15.72 2.35
C ALA A 167 20.43 -15.06 3.73
N ALA A 168 21.52 -14.41 4.13
CA ALA A 168 21.59 -13.73 5.43
C ALA A 168 20.71 -12.48 5.51
N ARG A 169 20.47 -11.82 4.36
CA ARG A 169 19.92 -10.47 4.28
C ARG A 169 18.86 -10.37 3.20
N LEU A 170 17.79 -9.66 3.49
CA LEU A 170 16.77 -9.33 2.51
C LEU A 170 17.32 -8.33 1.48
N GLY A 171 18.29 -7.50 1.89
CA GLY A 171 18.97 -6.55 1.01
C GLY A 171 19.63 -7.18 -0.22
N VAL A 172 20.04 -8.44 -0.13
CA VAL A 172 20.58 -9.20 -1.28
C VAL A 172 19.55 -9.35 -2.39
N TYR A 173 18.26 -9.49 -2.06
CA TYR A 173 17.19 -9.67 -3.05
C TYR A 173 16.41 -8.39 -3.35
N MET A 174 16.65 -7.32 -2.62
CA MET A 174 15.91 -6.08 -2.78
C MET A 174 16.72 -4.99 -3.50
N ALA A 175 18.04 -5.19 -3.67
CA ALA A 175 18.94 -4.27 -4.38
C ALA A 175 19.04 -4.60 -5.89
N THR A 176 19.41 -3.61 -6.70
CA THR A 176 19.54 -3.73 -8.16
C THR A 176 20.57 -4.77 -8.58
N GLY A 177 20.22 -5.64 -9.53
CA GLY A 177 21.17 -6.51 -10.22
C GLY A 177 21.50 -7.84 -9.53
N PHE A 178 20.68 -8.30 -8.59
CA PHE A 178 20.93 -9.53 -7.84
C PHE A 178 19.84 -10.62 -8.03
N PHE A 179 20.33 -11.87 -8.10
CA PHE A 179 19.75 -13.23 -8.02
C PHE A 179 18.34 -13.56 -8.53
N HIS A 180 17.37 -12.68 -8.39
CA HIS A 180 15.98 -12.95 -8.69
C HIS A 180 15.52 -12.23 -9.96
N ALA A 181 14.54 -12.83 -10.63
CA ALA A 181 13.87 -12.25 -11.78
C ALA A 181 12.52 -11.64 -11.38
N VAL A 182 11.92 -10.91 -12.32
CA VAL A 182 10.53 -10.45 -12.21
C VAL A 182 9.61 -11.65 -12.05
N GLY A 183 8.79 -11.64 -11.00
CA GLY A 183 7.81 -12.70 -10.72
C GLY A 183 8.31 -13.81 -9.82
N ASP A 184 9.56 -13.73 -9.35
CA ASP A 184 10.08 -14.60 -8.30
C ASP A 184 9.38 -14.36 -6.95
N VAL A 185 9.46 -15.36 -6.09
CA VAL A 185 8.94 -15.34 -4.72
C VAL A 185 10.10 -15.45 -3.74
N ILE A 186 10.32 -14.41 -2.95
CA ILE A 186 11.31 -14.38 -1.88
C ILE A 186 10.57 -14.63 -0.58
N ARG A 187 10.91 -15.72 0.10
CA ARG A 187 10.39 -16.06 1.42
C ARG A 187 11.40 -15.70 2.49
N PHE A 188 10.99 -14.93 3.47
CA PHE A 188 11.82 -14.60 4.61
C PHE A 188 11.15 -15.07 5.89
N ASN A 189 11.94 -15.58 6.83
CA ASN A 189 11.40 -16.14 8.05
C ASN A 189 10.82 -15.05 8.98
N SER A 190 9.82 -15.38 9.79
CA SER A 190 9.28 -14.52 10.85
C SER A 190 10.30 -14.14 11.92
N ALA A 191 11.36 -14.93 12.09
CA ALA A 191 12.48 -14.65 12.98
C ALA A 191 13.64 -13.91 12.28
N HIS A 192 13.52 -13.60 10.98
CA HIS A 192 14.52 -12.80 10.28
C HIS A 192 14.60 -11.41 10.90
N ALA A 193 15.80 -11.02 11.32
CA ALA A 193 16.07 -9.68 11.82
C ALA A 193 17.37 -9.20 11.22
N GLU A 194 17.28 -8.25 10.30
CA GLU A 194 18.42 -7.63 9.66
C GLU A 194 18.61 -6.20 10.16
N THR A 195 19.85 -5.85 10.52
CA THR A 195 20.24 -4.48 10.87
C THR A 195 21.39 -4.00 10.00
N GLN A 196 21.33 -2.75 9.54
CA GLN A 196 22.40 -2.07 8.79
C GLN A 196 22.68 -0.66 9.33
N ALA A 197 23.95 -0.24 9.28
CA ALA A 197 24.34 1.15 9.57
C ALA A 197 24.27 2.07 8.33
N SER A 198 24.04 1.50 7.15
CA SER A 198 23.84 2.17 5.87
C SER A 198 22.37 2.27 5.49
N ALA A 199 22.03 3.20 4.61
CA ALA A 199 20.70 3.31 4.05
C ALA A 199 20.31 2.03 3.29
N LEU A 200 19.07 1.59 3.49
CA LEU A 200 18.48 0.48 2.75
C LEU A 200 17.71 1.04 1.56
N ALA A 201 18.30 0.95 0.36
CA ALA A 201 17.67 1.41 -0.86
C ALA A 201 17.32 0.22 -1.77
N TYR A 202 16.04 -0.14 -1.78
CA TYR A 202 15.55 -1.30 -2.50
C TYR A 202 14.99 -0.86 -3.86
N ALA A 203 15.81 -0.94 -4.92
CA ALA A 203 15.54 -0.33 -6.23
C ALA A 203 15.18 -1.34 -7.35
N ALA A 204 14.70 -0.81 -8.48
CA ALA A 204 13.75 -1.46 -9.40
C ALA A 204 14.30 -2.26 -10.60
N THR A 205 15.58 -2.67 -10.66
CA THR A 205 16.09 -3.22 -11.95
C THR A 205 15.72 -4.68 -12.26
N SER A 206 15.09 -5.39 -11.32
CA SER A 206 14.49 -6.73 -11.51
C SER A 206 13.07 -6.82 -10.93
N SER A 207 12.51 -5.69 -10.50
CA SER A 207 11.14 -5.63 -9.99
C SER A 207 10.18 -5.51 -11.17
N GLY A 208 8.95 -5.94 -10.95
CA GLY A 208 7.94 -6.11 -11.96
C GLY A 208 7.85 -5.12 -13.11
N ASN A 209 7.25 -5.54 -14.22
CA ASN A 209 6.50 -4.58 -15.03
C ASN A 209 5.08 -4.47 -14.45
N GLY A 210 4.28 -3.50 -14.89
CA GLY A 210 2.89 -3.35 -14.42
C GLY A 210 2.02 -4.63 -14.49
N THR A 211 2.48 -5.70 -15.16
CA THR A 211 1.80 -6.99 -15.32
C THR A 211 2.32 -8.14 -14.44
N LYS A 212 3.51 -8.05 -13.81
CA LYS A 212 4.05 -9.10 -12.90
C LYS A 212 4.78 -8.48 -11.73
N LYS A 213 4.49 -8.88 -10.48
CA LYS A 213 5.19 -8.39 -9.27
C LYS A 213 6.15 -9.44 -8.73
N THR A 214 7.28 -9.00 -8.16
CA THR A 214 8.11 -9.85 -7.31
C THR A 214 7.51 -9.86 -5.91
N ALA A 215 7.33 -11.05 -5.33
CA ALA A 215 6.69 -11.22 -4.03
C ALA A 215 7.73 -11.42 -2.93
N PHE A 216 7.59 -10.69 -1.82
CA PHE A 216 8.35 -10.84 -0.59
C PHE A 216 7.40 -11.28 0.51
N LEU A 217 7.51 -12.52 0.97
CA LEU A 217 6.56 -13.14 1.87
C LEU A 217 7.23 -13.50 3.19
N CYS A 218 6.75 -12.90 4.28
CA CYS A 218 7.09 -13.39 5.61
C CYS A 218 6.43 -14.76 5.82
N VAL A 219 7.21 -15.75 6.24
CA VAL A 219 6.75 -17.11 6.54
C VAL A 219 7.33 -17.61 7.86
N ASP A 220 6.71 -18.60 8.50
CA ASP A 220 7.28 -19.28 9.65
C ASP A 220 8.29 -20.38 9.25
N ASP A 221 8.83 -21.11 10.24
CA ASP A 221 9.75 -22.23 9.99
C ASP A 221 9.11 -23.35 9.14
N ALA A 222 7.78 -23.47 9.15
CA ALA A 222 7.00 -24.43 8.38
C ALA A 222 6.64 -23.94 6.97
N ASP A 223 7.04 -22.71 6.59
CA ASP A 223 6.74 -22.06 5.30
C ASP A 223 5.27 -21.62 5.15
N ALA A 224 4.55 -21.47 6.27
CA ALA A 224 3.22 -20.86 6.30
C ALA A 224 3.33 -19.33 6.42
N LEU A 225 2.39 -18.59 5.82
CA LEU A 225 2.39 -17.13 5.87
C LEU A 225 2.34 -16.63 7.32
N ALA A 226 3.26 -15.73 7.66
CA ALA A 226 3.44 -15.20 9.00
C ALA A 226 3.72 -13.68 8.97
N THR A 227 4.00 -13.10 10.12
CA THR A 227 4.48 -11.71 10.27
C THR A 227 5.62 -11.69 11.28
N GLY A 228 6.48 -10.66 11.23
CA GLY A 228 7.49 -10.42 12.27
C GLY A 228 8.92 -10.30 11.76
N GLY A 229 9.20 -10.83 10.56
CA GLY A 229 10.48 -10.62 9.90
C GLY A 229 10.74 -9.13 9.71
N SER A 230 11.97 -8.67 9.99
CA SER A 230 12.27 -7.24 10.12
C SER A 230 13.55 -6.82 9.43
N VAL A 231 13.53 -5.58 8.91
CA VAL A 231 14.69 -4.84 8.42
C VAL A 231 14.82 -3.52 9.19
N THR A 232 16.03 -3.22 9.64
CA THR A 232 16.31 -2.10 10.54
C THR A 232 17.54 -1.32 10.05
N THR A 233 17.45 0.00 10.03
CA THR A 233 18.62 0.87 9.90
C THR A 233 18.97 1.54 11.22
N THR A 234 20.26 1.81 11.44
CA THR A 234 20.75 2.60 12.59
C THR A 234 21.30 3.95 12.13
N GLY A 235 21.38 4.90 13.06
CA GLY A 235 21.82 6.26 12.76
C GLY A 235 20.89 6.97 11.78
N ALA A 236 21.44 7.85 10.93
CA ALA A 236 20.69 8.68 9.97
C ALA A 236 20.34 7.96 8.65
N SER A 237 20.32 6.63 8.65
CA SER A 237 20.14 5.82 7.45
C SER A 237 18.66 5.60 7.15
N ALA A 238 18.22 6.06 5.98
CA ALA A 238 16.83 5.91 5.52
C ALA A 238 16.52 4.48 5.01
N VAL A 239 15.24 4.15 4.94
CA VAL A 239 14.74 2.97 4.23
C VAL A 239 13.88 3.40 3.05
N SER A 240 14.17 2.90 1.86
CA SER A 240 13.41 3.15 0.64
C SER A 240 13.00 1.83 0.00
N LEU A 241 11.69 1.64 -0.20
CA LEU A 241 11.11 0.49 -0.88
C LEU A 241 10.63 0.93 -2.27
N GLY A 242 11.22 0.31 -3.31
CA GLY A 242 11.09 0.67 -4.72
C GLY A 242 9.74 0.34 -5.37
N MET A 243 9.76 -0.31 -6.54
CA MET A 243 8.59 -0.39 -7.44
C MET A 243 8.10 -1.83 -7.64
N TYR A 244 6.81 -2.00 -7.91
CA TYR A 244 6.18 -3.26 -8.33
C TYR A 244 6.40 -4.47 -7.41
N TYR A 245 6.49 -4.26 -6.11
CA TYR A 245 6.56 -5.33 -5.12
C TYR A 245 5.18 -5.71 -4.59
N TYR A 246 5.01 -7.00 -4.28
CA TYR A 246 4.04 -7.45 -3.30
C TYR A 246 4.80 -7.85 -2.05
N VAL A 247 4.57 -7.18 -0.92
CA VAL A 247 5.27 -7.44 0.34
C VAL A 247 4.26 -7.83 1.40
N TYR A 248 4.47 -8.95 2.06
CA TYR A 248 3.60 -9.47 3.11
C TYR A 248 4.36 -9.62 4.42
N GLY A 249 3.85 -9.03 5.51
CA GLY A 249 4.30 -9.30 6.88
C GLY A 249 5.67 -8.74 7.29
N LEU A 250 6.28 -7.87 6.46
CA LEU A 250 7.56 -7.21 6.76
C LEU A 250 7.40 -6.09 7.79
N THR A 251 8.29 -6.04 8.78
CA THR A 251 8.49 -4.87 9.65
C THR A 251 9.69 -4.05 9.19
N VAL A 252 9.49 -2.76 8.99
CA VAL A 252 10.53 -1.80 8.58
C VAL A 252 10.78 -0.82 9.71
N ASN A 253 12.03 -0.74 10.19
CA ASN A 253 12.45 0.22 11.21
C ASN A 253 13.49 1.17 10.62
N ALA A 254 13.18 2.47 10.55
CA ALA A 254 14.10 3.47 10.01
C ALA A 254 14.75 4.34 11.09
N GLY A 255 16.08 4.24 11.14
CA GLY A 255 17.00 5.06 11.92
C GLY A 255 17.01 4.75 13.43
N THR A 256 17.99 5.33 14.13
CA THR A 256 18.08 5.31 15.60
C THR A 256 18.73 6.60 16.11
N GLY A 257 18.30 7.11 17.28
CA GLY A 257 18.86 8.34 17.87
C GLY A 257 18.37 9.63 17.20
N ALA A 258 18.98 10.77 17.53
CA ALA A 258 18.52 12.10 17.10
C ALA A 258 18.95 12.45 15.67
N ASN A 259 18.23 11.92 14.66
CA ASN A 259 18.43 12.22 13.25
C ASN A 259 17.13 12.09 12.43
N ALA A 260 17.16 12.58 11.20
CA ALA A 260 16.01 12.66 10.29
C ALA A 260 15.95 11.48 9.31
N ALA A 261 16.16 10.25 9.78
CA ALA A 261 16.00 9.06 8.94
C ALA A 261 14.54 8.93 8.47
N ALA A 262 14.35 8.86 7.15
CA ALA A 262 13.04 8.79 6.51
C ALA A 262 12.68 7.36 6.08
N ILE A 263 11.38 7.13 5.85
CA ILE A 263 10.87 5.97 5.12
C ILE A 263 10.30 6.48 3.79
N ALA A 264 10.74 5.93 2.67
CA ALA A 264 10.18 6.21 1.35
C ALA A 264 9.52 4.95 0.78
N LEU A 265 8.22 5.03 0.50
CA LEU A 265 7.39 3.92 0.05
C LEU A 265 6.88 4.21 -1.35
N GLY A 266 7.40 3.46 -2.32
CA GLY A 266 6.90 3.51 -3.69
C GLY A 266 7.26 4.79 -4.40
N ALA A 267 8.57 5.06 -4.55
CA ALA A 267 9.11 6.15 -5.36
C ALA A 267 8.56 6.17 -6.82
N SER A 268 7.89 5.09 -7.24
CA SER A 268 7.08 4.98 -8.47
C SER A 268 6.12 3.76 -8.41
N SER A 269 5.18 3.65 -9.34
CA SER A 269 3.88 2.94 -9.20
C SER A 269 3.90 1.42 -8.95
N GLY A 270 2.81 0.91 -8.37
CA GLY A 270 2.41 -0.50 -8.44
C GLY A 270 2.80 -1.37 -7.25
N ASN A 271 3.12 -0.81 -6.09
CA ASN A 271 3.41 -1.63 -4.91
C ASN A 271 2.14 -2.02 -4.16
N VAL A 272 2.17 -3.19 -3.55
CA VAL A 272 1.16 -3.67 -2.61
C VAL A 272 1.89 -4.15 -1.36
N PHE A 273 1.59 -3.53 -0.23
CA PHE A 273 2.05 -3.93 1.09
C PHE A 273 0.86 -4.49 1.85
N GLU A 274 1.02 -5.67 2.43
CA GLU A 274 -0.05 -6.37 3.14
C GLU A 274 0.44 -6.85 4.50
N ARG A 275 -0.23 -6.44 5.57
CA ARG A 275 0.14 -6.76 6.96
C ARG A 275 1.59 -6.37 7.31
N CYS A 276 2.11 -5.34 6.66
CA CYS A 276 3.42 -4.75 6.94
C CYS A 276 3.35 -3.70 8.05
N THR A 277 4.45 -3.53 8.77
CA THR A 277 4.61 -2.49 9.79
C THR A 277 5.72 -1.53 9.38
N PHE A 278 5.47 -0.23 9.42
CA PHE A 278 6.43 0.82 9.12
C PHE A 278 6.67 1.70 10.33
N ASN A 279 7.85 1.60 10.92
CA ASN A 279 8.24 2.31 12.13
C ASN A 279 9.32 3.32 11.78
N ARG A 280 8.97 4.60 11.87
CA ARG A 280 9.95 5.68 11.79
C ARG A 280 10.45 5.93 13.21
N VAL A 281 11.70 5.53 13.53
CA VAL A 281 12.17 5.33 14.91
C VAL A 281 13.03 6.49 15.44
N ALA A 282 13.79 7.19 14.59
CA ALA A 282 14.75 8.24 15.01
C ALA A 282 14.15 9.46 15.74
N THR A 283 14.78 10.15 16.67
CA THR A 283 14.07 11.19 17.46
C THR A 283 14.02 12.58 16.82
N THR A 284 14.51 12.80 15.59
CA THR A 284 14.32 14.05 14.84
C THR A 284 13.26 13.86 13.75
N ALA A 285 12.47 14.90 13.52
CA ALA A 285 11.37 14.89 12.56
C ALA A 285 11.82 14.49 11.15
N ALA A 286 11.09 13.55 10.55
CA ALA A 286 11.22 13.17 9.14
C ALA A 286 9.90 12.60 8.61
N ASN A 287 9.83 12.37 7.30
CA ASN A 287 8.61 11.90 6.65
C ASN A 287 8.61 10.40 6.44
N VAL A 288 7.44 9.79 6.63
CA VAL A 288 7.05 8.58 5.91
C VAL A 288 6.42 9.05 4.60
N THR A 289 7.13 8.88 3.49
CA THR A 289 6.70 9.36 2.18
C THR A 289 6.05 8.23 1.40
N VAL A 290 4.89 8.49 0.81
CA VAL A 290 4.22 7.60 -0.15
C VAL A 290 4.28 8.25 -1.53
N GLY A 291 4.63 7.47 -2.55
CA GLY A 291 4.86 8.00 -3.89
C GLY A 291 6.28 8.54 -4.08
N GLY A 292 6.59 8.99 -5.28
CA GLY A 292 7.85 9.68 -5.60
C GLY A 292 7.65 10.80 -6.61
N GLY A 293 8.66 11.08 -7.43
CA GLY A 293 8.61 12.18 -8.42
C GLY A 293 7.72 11.91 -9.64
N THR A 294 7.16 10.71 -9.76
CA THR A 294 6.23 10.32 -10.85
C THR A 294 4.94 9.78 -10.28
N SER A 295 3.85 9.85 -11.06
CA SER A 295 2.52 9.40 -10.63
C SER A 295 2.51 7.89 -10.31
N GLY A 296 2.48 7.59 -9.01
CA GLY A 296 2.42 6.25 -8.44
C GLY A 296 0.99 5.75 -8.13
N ASP A 297 0.81 4.44 -7.97
CA ASP A 297 -0.37 3.86 -7.30
C ASP A 297 0.13 2.79 -6.33
N ASN A 298 0.07 3.07 -5.04
CA ASN A 298 0.57 2.21 -3.97
C ASN A 298 -0.58 1.82 -3.04
N GLU A 299 -0.65 0.52 -2.71
CA GLU A 299 -1.69 -0.04 -1.87
C GLU A 299 -1.11 -0.59 -0.56
N PHE A 300 -1.79 -0.30 0.54
CA PHE A 300 -1.44 -0.70 1.90
C PHE A 300 -2.65 -1.38 2.53
N ARG A 301 -2.56 -2.68 2.77
CA ARG A 301 -3.64 -3.52 3.31
C ARG A 301 -3.28 -3.99 4.70
N ASP A 302 -4.09 -3.65 5.68
CA ASP A 302 -3.88 -4.04 7.08
C ASP A 302 -2.48 -3.68 7.59
N CYS A 303 -1.92 -2.57 7.11
CA CYS A 303 -0.59 -2.09 7.51
C CYS A 303 -0.64 -1.23 8.76
N ALA A 304 0.43 -1.26 9.55
CA ALA A 304 0.62 -0.41 10.72
C ALA A 304 1.71 0.65 10.46
N PHE A 305 1.47 1.89 10.87
CA PHE A 305 2.43 3.00 10.78
C PHE A 305 2.66 3.62 12.15
N THR A 306 3.93 3.72 12.56
CA THR A 306 4.32 4.36 13.83
C THR A 306 5.42 5.40 13.61
N PHE A 307 5.44 6.37 14.51
CA PHE A 307 6.32 7.54 14.45
C PHE A 307 7.07 7.69 15.77
N GLY A 308 8.20 8.40 15.73
CA GLY A 308 9.09 8.56 16.90
C GLY A 308 9.39 10.02 17.23
N ASN A 309 8.81 10.96 16.49
CA ASN A 309 8.83 12.38 16.77
C ASN A 309 7.47 13.00 16.44
N ALA A 310 7.06 14.02 17.20
CA ALA A 310 5.78 14.70 17.01
C ALA A 310 5.75 15.59 15.75
N GLY A 311 6.90 15.89 15.15
CA GLY A 311 7.04 16.55 13.85
C GLY A 311 7.12 15.59 12.67
N ASP A 312 7.05 14.26 12.88
CA ASP A 312 6.96 13.31 11.78
C ASP A 312 5.65 13.46 11.01
N GLN A 313 5.64 13.09 9.73
CA GLN A 313 4.48 13.24 8.87
C GLN A 313 4.30 12.03 7.93
N LEU A 314 3.07 11.76 7.52
CA LEU A 314 2.74 10.92 6.39
C LEU A 314 2.51 11.81 5.16
N SER A 315 3.47 11.79 4.24
CA SER A 315 3.53 12.72 3.10
C SER A 315 3.24 12.02 1.77
N LEU A 316 2.37 12.59 0.94
CA LEU A 316 2.16 12.12 -0.43
C LEU A 316 2.99 13.00 -1.34
N ASN A 317 3.94 12.42 -2.07
CA ASN A 317 4.65 13.17 -3.08
C ASN A 317 3.79 13.29 -4.35
N VAL A 318 3.89 12.36 -5.30
CA VAL A 318 3.02 12.33 -6.49
C VAL A 318 2.33 10.97 -6.62
N GLY A 319 1.05 10.97 -6.98
CA GLY A 319 0.28 9.77 -7.30
C GLY A 319 -0.81 9.43 -6.29
N ARG A 320 -0.98 8.14 -5.99
CA ARG A 320 -2.07 7.62 -5.16
C ARG A 320 -1.55 6.72 -4.04
N GLY A 321 -2.01 6.98 -2.82
CA GLY A 321 -1.85 6.08 -1.67
C GLY A 321 -3.21 5.54 -1.24
N ARG A 322 -3.42 4.24 -1.35
CA ARG A 322 -4.65 3.55 -0.91
C ARG A 322 -4.36 2.73 0.33
N PHE A 323 -5.07 3.03 1.41
CA PHE A 323 -4.95 2.37 2.70
C PHE A 323 -6.29 1.70 3.02
N SER A 324 -6.27 0.40 3.29
CA SER A 324 -7.45 -0.36 3.67
C SER A 324 -7.15 -1.19 4.91
N GLY A 325 -7.88 -0.94 6.00
CA GLY A 325 -7.60 -1.58 7.28
C GLY A 325 -6.31 -1.09 7.94
N GLY A 326 -5.90 -1.78 9.00
CA GLY A 326 -4.66 -1.46 9.73
C GLY A 326 -4.78 -0.22 10.61
N SER A 327 -3.64 0.36 10.97
CA SER A 327 -3.57 1.49 11.91
C SER A 327 -2.46 2.48 11.59
N ILE A 328 -2.69 3.75 11.93
CA ILE A 328 -1.71 4.82 11.78
C ILE A 328 -1.65 5.61 13.08
N ALA A 329 -0.44 5.74 13.63
CA ALA A 329 -0.17 6.41 14.91
C ALA A 329 -0.98 5.85 16.10
N ALA A 330 -1.41 4.58 16.05
CA ALA A 330 -2.06 3.92 17.19
C ALA A 330 -1.09 3.68 18.37
N THR A 331 0.21 3.62 18.09
CA THR A 331 1.30 3.52 19.06
C THR A 331 2.47 4.43 18.63
N GLY A 332 3.45 4.60 19.50
CA GLY A 332 4.58 5.50 19.27
C GLY A 332 4.26 6.95 19.64
N THR A 333 5.02 7.88 19.07
CA THR A 333 4.75 9.32 19.22
C THR A 333 3.73 9.75 18.18
N VAL A 334 2.73 10.53 18.59
CA VAL A 334 1.67 10.99 17.69
C VAL A 334 2.14 12.27 16.97
N PRO A 335 2.11 12.31 15.62
CA PRO A 335 2.31 13.53 14.86
C PRO A 335 1.36 14.67 15.27
N THR A 336 1.91 15.87 15.41
CA THR A 336 1.15 17.12 15.58
C THR A 336 0.33 17.47 14.34
N THR A 337 0.85 17.12 13.15
CA THR A 337 0.13 17.16 11.87
C THR A 337 0.44 15.87 11.10
N LEU A 338 -0.57 15.03 10.88
CA LEU A 338 -0.34 13.70 10.31
C LEU A 338 -0.17 13.75 8.78
N LEU A 339 -1.17 14.22 8.06
CA LEU A 339 -1.23 14.14 6.60
C LEU A 339 -0.76 15.44 5.97
N VAL A 340 0.22 15.34 5.07
CA VAL A 340 0.75 16.47 4.30
C VAL A 340 0.90 16.12 2.82
N ASN A 341 0.91 17.15 1.98
CA ASN A 341 1.15 17.04 0.55
C ASN A 341 2.58 17.51 0.21
N GLY A 342 3.40 16.60 -0.31
CA GLY A 342 4.67 16.92 -0.98
C GLY A 342 4.50 17.23 -2.47
N GLY A 343 3.39 16.79 -3.09
CA GLY A 343 3.07 17.04 -4.50
C GLY A 343 1.59 16.79 -4.80
N SER A 344 1.23 16.45 -6.04
CA SER A 344 -0.17 16.28 -6.46
C SER A 344 -0.62 14.82 -6.40
N GLY A 345 -1.83 14.56 -5.91
CA GLY A 345 -2.29 13.18 -5.82
C GLY A 345 -3.58 12.93 -5.05
N THR A 346 -3.78 11.68 -4.65
CA THR A 346 -4.92 11.26 -3.83
C THR A 346 -4.50 10.31 -2.73
N TYR A 347 -4.90 10.63 -1.50
CA TYR A 347 -4.96 9.68 -0.41
C TYR A 347 -6.37 9.11 -0.27
N ARG A 348 -6.47 7.79 -0.09
CA ARG A 348 -7.72 7.13 0.27
C ARG A 348 -7.50 6.16 1.40
N PHE A 349 -8.13 6.42 2.53
CA PHE A 349 -8.14 5.57 3.71
C PHE A 349 -9.53 4.95 3.87
N ARG A 350 -9.59 3.63 4.04
CA ARG A 350 -10.83 2.87 4.24
C ARG A 350 -10.68 1.96 5.45
N GLY A 351 -11.53 2.12 6.47
CA GLY A 351 -11.50 1.24 7.64
C GLY A 351 -10.18 1.28 8.42
N VAL A 352 -9.44 2.39 8.35
CA VAL A 352 -8.15 2.55 9.03
C VAL A 352 -8.39 3.06 10.46
N ASP A 353 -7.65 2.50 11.42
CA ASP A 353 -7.65 3.00 12.80
C ASP A 353 -6.68 4.18 12.96
N LEU A 354 -7.22 5.37 13.15
CA LEU A 354 -6.52 6.62 13.44
C LEU A 354 -6.83 7.11 14.88
N SER A 355 -7.26 6.22 15.79
CA SER A 355 -7.69 6.62 17.14
C SER A 355 -6.60 7.27 17.99
N GLY A 356 -5.32 7.05 17.65
CA GLY A 356 -4.19 7.71 18.31
C GLY A 356 -3.94 9.14 17.83
N VAL A 357 -4.52 9.56 16.71
CA VAL A 357 -4.30 10.89 16.11
C VAL A 357 -5.13 11.94 16.83
N THR A 358 -4.48 12.76 17.66
CA THR A 358 -5.13 13.84 18.44
C THR A 358 -4.79 15.25 17.94
N GLY A 359 -3.75 15.39 17.12
CA GLY A 359 -3.35 16.65 16.52
C GLY A 359 -4.18 17.04 15.30
N THR A 360 -3.54 17.72 14.34
CA THR A 360 -4.13 18.03 13.04
C THR A 360 -4.08 16.79 12.13
N LEU A 361 -5.23 16.35 11.63
CA LEU A 361 -5.33 15.20 10.73
C LEU A 361 -4.69 15.53 9.37
N ALA A 362 -5.09 16.63 8.73
CA ALA A 362 -4.50 17.07 7.46
C ALA A 362 -4.09 18.55 7.49
N ALA A 363 -2.92 18.85 6.93
CA ALA A 363 -2.42 20.21 6.78
C ALA A 363 -3.22 21.03 5.76
N LEU A 364 -2.98 22.35 5.74
CA LEU A 364 -3.28 23.16 4.57
C LEU A 364 -2.25 22.84 3.48
N GLY A 365 -2.70 22.47 2.29
CA GLY A 365 -1.83 22.17 1.16
C GLY A 365 -1.77 23.30 0.15
N THR A 366 -0.72 23.30 -0.68
CA THR A 366 -0.53 24.24 -1.80
C THR A 366 -0.56 23.55 -3.17
N THR A 367 -0.73 22.23 -3.20
CA THR A 367 -0.81 21.42 -4.43
C THR A 367 -2.13 20.64 -4.51
N PRO A 368 -2.61 20.31 -5.73
CA PRO A 368 -3.83 19.54 -5.92
C PRO A 368 -3.78 18.17 -5.27
N THR A 369 -4.47 18.02 -4.14
CA THR A 369 -4.48 16.76 -3.38
C THR A 369 -5.86 16.49 -2.82
N ASP A 370 -6.38 15.29 -3.02
CA ASP A 370 -7.60 14.85 -2.35
C ASP A 370 -7.30 13.84 -1.27
N VAL A 371 -7.87 14.02 -0.10
CA VAL A 371 -7.73 13.11 1.03
C VAL A 371 -9.11 12.58 1.39
N TYR A 372 -9.36 11.31 1.08
CA TYR A 372 -10.59 10.62 1.42
C TYR A 372 -10.37 9.69 2.62
N LEU A 373 -11.19 9.84 3.66
CA LEU A 373 -11.30 8.89 4.75
C LEU A 373 -12.73 8.35 4.74
N GLU A 374 -12.86 7.02 4.70
CA GLU A 374 -14.14 6.33 4.57
C GLU A 374 -14.23 5.25 5.65
N SER A 375 -15.20 5.37 6.57
CA SER A 375 -15.39 4.40 7.65
C SER A 375 -14.14 4.19 8.53
N CYS A 376 -13.35 5.24 8.75
CA CYS A 376 -12.16 5.21 9.61
C CYS A 376 -12.50 5.60 11.05
N ARG A 377 -11.76 5.07 12.02
CA ARG A 377 -11.87 5.48 13.43
C ARG A 377 -10.94 6.66 13.70
N LEU A 378 -11.46 7.76 14.23
CA LEU A 378 -10.68 8.97 14.53
C LEU A 378 -10.30 9.06 16.02
N GLY A 379 -9.24 9.80 16.33
CA GLY A 379 -8.92 10.13 17.72
C GLY A 379 -9.90 11.14 18.29
N SER A 380 -10.26 10.98 19.57
CA SER A 380 -11.06 11.97 20.28
C SER A 380 -10.31 13.31 20.36
N GLY A 381 -10.94 14.40 19.91
CA GLY A 381 -10.32 15.73 19.90
C GLY A 381 -9.43 16.03 18.70
N VAL A 382 -9.39 15.15 17.69
CA VAL A 382 -8.66 15.42 16.44
C VAL A 382 -9.12 16.71 15.78
N THR A 383 -8.17 17.54 15.37
CA THR A 383 -8.44 18.70 14.52
C THR A 383 -8.43 18.22 13.07
N LYS A 384 -9.57 18.20 12.38
CA LYS A 384 -9.68 17.63 11.02
C LYS A 384 -8.75 18.34 10.03
N GLN A 385 -8.85 19.67 9.94
CA GLN A 385 -7.96 20.53 9.16
C GLN A 385 -8.06 21.97 9.69
N PRO A 386 -6.99 22.78 9.65
CA PRO A 386 -7.03 24.18 10.06
C PRO A 386 -8.02 25.01 9.22
N SER A 387 -8.57 26.08 9.80
CA SER A 387 -9.34 27.09 9.06
C SER A 387 -8.40 28.08 8.37
N GLY A 388 -8.47 28.20 7.05
CA GLY A 388 -7.63 29.12 6.27
C GLY A 388 -7.74 28.82 4.79
N SER A 389 -7.80 29.87 3.96
CA SER A 389 -8.13 29.80 2.53
C SER A 389 -7.36 28.72 1.76
N ASN A 390 -7.98 27.58 1.52
CA ASN A 390 -7.57 26.67 0.47
C ASN A 390 -7.91 27.34 -0.86
N SER A 391 -6.95 27.49 -1.76
CA SER A 391 -7.28 27.74 -3.18
C SER A 391 -8.09 26.55 -3.70
N PRO A 392 -9.00 26.70 -4.70
CA PRO A 392 -9.73 25.58 -5.28
C PRO A 392 -8.86 24.42 -5.78
N ILE A 393 -7.56 24.67 -5.99
CA ILE A 393 -6.57 23.68 -6.44
C ILE A 393 -5.72 23.08 -5.31
N ASN A 394 -6.02 23.38 -4.04
CA ASN A 394 -5.22 22.91 -2.89
C ASN A 394 -5.74 21.59 -2.31
N LEU A 395 -5.16 21.16 -1.18
CA LEU A 395 -5.59 19.95 -0.48
C LEU A 395 -7.05 20.07 -0.02
N ARG A 396 -7.87 19.09 -0.42
CA ARG A 396 -9.26 18.92 0.01
C ARG A 396 -9.39 17.68 0.88
N LEU A 397 -10.17 17.79 1.94
CA LEU A 397 -10.36 16.72 2.92
C LEU A 397 -11.82 16.28 2.95
N TYR A 398 -12.04 14.99 2.76
CA TYR A 398 -13.35 14.34 2.73
C TYR A 398 -13.37 13.21 3.76
N LEU A 399 -14.26 13.29 4.73
CA LEU A 399 -14.49 12.27 5.76
C LEU A 399 -15.94 11.82 5.65
N HIS A 400 -16.13 10.55 5.30
CA HIS A 400 -17.44 9.92 5.26
C HIS A 400 -17.47 8.77 6.27
N ASN A 401 -18.45 8.79 7.16
CA ASN A 401 -18.63 7.81 8.24
C ASN A 401 -17.37 7.67 9.12
N CYS A 402 -16.70 8.78 9.45
CA CYS A 402 -15.48 8.78 10.27
C CYS A 402 -15.70 9.47 11.61
N ASP A 403 -15.61 8.74 12.72
CA ASP A 403 -15.78 9.30 14.07
C ASP A 403 -14.89 8.59 15.09
N SER A 404 -14.72 9.23 16.26
CA SER A 404 -14.09 8.67 17.44
C SER A 404 -15.00 7.74 18.25
N SER A 405 -16.32 7.81 18.02
CA SER A 405 -17.34 7.04 18.73
C SER A 405 -18.29 6.34 17.76
N ALA A 406 -19.09 5.39 18.25
CA ALA A 406 -20.05 4.64 17.44
C ALA A 406 -21.37 5.42 17.19
N THR A 407 -21.35 6.76 17.18
CA THR A 407 -22.58 7.53 17.35
C THR A 407 -23.25 7.97 16.07
N ASN A 408 -22.55 8.19 14.94
CA ASN A 408 -23.16 8.79 13.74
C ASN A 408 -22.50 8.39 12.41
N THR A 409 -23.29 8.43 11.32
CA THR A 409 -22.79 8.61 9.96
C THR A 409 -22.29 10.04 9.82
N SER A 410 -21.07 10.30 10.27
CA SER A 410 -20.46 11.63 10.22
C SER A 410 -20.04 11.98 8.79
N GLU A 411 -20.22 13.24 8.45
CA GLU A 411 -19.80 13.83 7.20
C GLU A 411 -18.97 15.06 7.51
N TYR A 412 -17.86 15.19 6.79
CA TYR A 412 -17.06 16.41 6.81
C TYR A 412 -16.36 16.58 5.47
N GLU A 413 -16.56 17.73 4.85
CA GLU A 413 -15.85 18.15 3.66
C GLU A 413 -15.24 19.52 3.91
N ASN A 414 -13.95 19.67 3.63
CA ASN A 414 -13.27 20.96 3.66
C ASN A 414 -12.64 21.24 2.30
N ALA A 415 -13.13 22.30 1.68
CA ALA A 415 -12.69 22.77 0.39
C ALA A 415 -12.50 24.30 0.41
N ALA A 416 -11.97 24.83 -0.67
CA ALA A 416 -11.74 26.26 -0.84
C ALA A 416 -12.97 27.16 -0.64
N ALA A 417 -14.15 26.66 -1.00
CA ALA A 417 -15.42 27.36 -0.85
C ALA A 417 -15.99 27.29 0.58
N GLY A 418 -15.40 26.49 1.48
CA GLY A 418 -15.84 26.37 2.86
C GLY A 418 -15.98 24.93 3.32
N ILE A 419 -16.77 24.75 4.38
CA ILE A 419 -16.88 23.50 5.12
C ILE A 419 -18.32 23.02 5.14
N VAL A 420 -18.52 21.74 4.85
CA VAL A 420 -19.78 21.00 5.10
C VAL A 420 -19.48 20.01 6.22
N GLN A 421 -20.28 19.99 7.28
CA GLN A 421 -20.11 19.02 8.37
C GLN A 421 -21.42 18.62 9.04
N THR A 422 -21.48 17.41 9.60
CA THR A 422 -22.63 16.97 10.39
C THR A 422 -22.83 17.86 11.62
N GLU A 423 -24.08 18.25 11.85
CA GLU A 423 -24.58 18.96 13.03
C GLU A 423 -25.74 18.18 13.63
N THR A 424 -25.81 18.10 14.96
CA THR A 424 -26.84 17.32 15.68
C THR A 424 -27.78 18.20 16.51
N SER A 425 -27.51 19.50 16.61
CA SER A 425 -28.27 20.44 17.45
C SER A 425 -29.34 21.19 16.65
N VAL A 426 -28.96 21.78 15.52
CA VAL A 426 -29.89 22.51 14.63
C VAL A 426 -30.36 21.57 13.53
N VAL A 427 -31.47 20.87 13.79
CA VAL A 427 -31.94 19.74 12.98
C VAL A 427 -33.42 19.87 12.66
N ARG A 428 -33.84 19.40 11.48
CA ARG A 428 -35.26 19.44 11.10
C ARG A 428 -36.05 18.39 11.86
N THR A 429 -37.20 18.77 12.41
CA THR A 429 -38.11 17.81 13.05
C THR A 429 -38.64 16.84 11.99
N GLY A 430 -38.42 15.54 12.17
CA GLY A 430 -38.75 14.52 11.16
C GLY A 430 -37.85 14.56 9.91
N GLY A 431 -36.67 15.19 10.02
CA GLY A 431 -35.64 15.17 8.98
C GLY A 431 -34.73 13.94 9.09
N ALA A 432 -33.53 14.06 8.52
CA ALA A 432 -32.54 12.99 8.55
C ALA A 432 -32.15 12.55 9.98
N SER A 433 -31.96 11.24 10.14
CA SER A 433 -31.56 10.61 11.41
C SER A 433 -30.88 9.27 11.10
N ASN A 434 -29.93 8.86 11.95
CA ASN A 434 -29.37 7.52 11.92
C ASN A 434 -30.20 6.49 12.71
N GLY A 435 -31.45 6.83 13.04
CA GLY A 435 -32.36 6.03 13.85
C GLY A 435 -32.27 6.32 15.36
N THR A 436 -31.24 7.03 15.82
CA THR A 436 -31.10 7.46 17.23
C THR A 436 -30.92 8.97 17.35
N THR A 437 -29.99 9.53 16.57
CA THR A 437 -29.59 10.93 16.59
C THR A 437 -30.07 11.63 15.31
N PRO A 438 -30.95 12.64 15.41
CA PRO A 438 -31.27 13.52 14.29
C PRO A 438 -30.04 14.29 13.83
N MET A 439 -29.97 14.62 12.54
CA MET A 439 -28.82 15.33 11.98
C MET A 439 -29.21 16.30 10.87
N SER A 440 -28.35 17.29 10.66
CA SER A 440 -28.31 18.18 9.50
C SER A 440 -26.87 18.35 9.03
N TRP A 441 -26.69 19.00 7.88
CA TRP A 441 -25.39 19.50 7.46
C TRP A 441 -25.27 20.99 7.79
N LEU A 442 -24.32 21.31 8.65
CA LEU A 442 -23.81 22.67 8.82
C LEU A 442 -22.92 23.01 7.63
N VAL A 443 -23.40 23.91 6.78
CA VAL A 443 -22.71 24.40 5.60
C VAL A 443 -22.25 25.82 5.88
N THR A 444 -20.93 26.00 6.01
CA THR A 444 -20.28 27.29 6.28
C THR A 444 -19.46 27.70 5.07
N SER A 445 -19.97 28.67 4.31
CA SER A 445 -19.29 29.18 3.13
C SER A 445 -18.19 30.17 3.51
N GLY A 446 -17.05 30.07 2.83
CA GLY A 446 -15.90 30.96 3.04
C GLY A 446 -15.98 32.25 2.22
N ALA A 447 -14.99 33.12 2.40
CA ALA A 447 -14.87 34.37 1.64
C ALA A 447 -14.63 34.14 0.13
N ASN A 448 -14.07 32.99 -0.26
CA ASN A 448 -13.80 32.63 -1.66
C ASN A 448 -15.03 32.04 -2.38
N THR A 449 -16.13 31.83 -1.67
CA THR A 449 -17.35 31.28 -2.26
C THR A 449 -17.93 32.28 -3.25
N SER A 450 -18.30 31.79 -4.42
CA SER A 450 -18.93 32.62 -5.45
C SER A 450 -19.83 31.79 -6.35
N TYR A 451 -20.50 32.45 -7.28
CA TYR A 451 -21.27 31.78 -8.33
C TYR A 451 -20.41 30.80 -9.17
N TYR A 452 -19.13 31.14 -9.40
CA TYR A 452 -18.20 30.31 -10.19
C TYR A 452 -17.53 29.21 -9.37
N GLN A 453 -17.57 29.35 -8.04
CA GLN A 453 -16.97 28.41 -7.10
C GLN A 453 -17.89 28.26 -5.88
N PRO A 454 -19.07 27.62 -6.07
CA PRO A 454 -19.99 27.42 -4.98
C PRO A 454 -19.45 26.38 -4.01
N LEU A 455 -19.85 26.49 -2.74
CA LEU A 455 -19.75 25.38 -1.79
C LEU A 455 -20.89 24.41 -2.11
N VAL A 456 -20.54 23.17 -2.40
CA VAL A 456 -21.49 22.13 -2.81
C VAL A 456 -21.52 21.06 -1.73
N THR A 457 -22.73 20.65 -1.33
CA THR A 457 -22.90 19.54 -0.39
C THR A 457 -22.63 18.19 -1.06
N SER A 458 -22.40 17.16 -0.25
CA SER A 458 -22.44 15.77 -0.69
C SER A 458 -23.73 15.41 -1.43
N GLU A 459 -23.65 14.39 -2.28
CA GLU A 459 -24.79 13.93 -3.07
C GLU A 459 -25.88 13.31 -2.18
N LEU A 460 -27.09 13.87 -2.26
CA LEU A 460 -28.32 13.31 -1.72
C LEU A 460 -28.86 12.29 -2.73
N VAL A 461 -28.78 11.00 -2.42
CA VAL A 461 -29.17 9.93 -3.35
C VAL A 461 -30.43 9.23 -2.87
N GLN A 462 -31.48 9.22 -3.71
CA GLN A 462 -32.71 8.45 -3.47
C GLN A 462 -33.05 7.61 -4.70
N TRP A 463 -33.42 6.34 -4.48
CA TRP A 463 -33.88 5.47 -5.57
C TRP A 463 -35.30 5.86 -6.03
N GLN A 464 -35.48 5.99 -7.34
CA GLN A 464 -36.76 6.31 -7.95
C GLN A 464 -37.29 5.14 -8.80
N ASP A 465 -38.47 4.64 -8.45
CA ASP A 465 -39.10 3.48 -9.09
C ASP A 465 -40.15 3.80 -10.16
N THR A 466 -40.64 5.04 -10.23
CA THR A 466 -41.66 5.43 -11.23
C THR A 466 -41.02 6.15 -12.41
N THR A 467 -41.47 5.83 -13.62
CA THR A 467 -41.05 6.50 -14.87
C THR A 467 -42.22 7.24 -15.52
N GLY A 468 -41.93 8.15 -16.44
CA GLY A 468 -42.89 8.86 -17.29
C GLY A 468 -43.77 9.91 -16.59
N ASN A 469 -43.67 10.04 -15.26
CA ASN A 469 -44.48 10.97 -14.47
C ASN A 469 -43.62 12.06 -13.85
N SER A 470 -44.08 13.30 -13.88
CA SER A 470 -43.40 14.40 -13.20
C SER A 470 -43.40 14.17 -11.70
N LYS A 471 -42.23 14.33 -11.09
CA LYS A 471 -41.95 14.23 -9.67
C LYS A 471 -41.35 15.53 -9.18
N THR A 472 -41.50 15.82 -7.90
CA THR A 472 -40.90 17.01 -7.28
C THR A 472 -39.93 16.60 -6.19
N ALA A 473 -38.65 16.95 -6.34
CA ALA A 473 -37.69 16.81 -5.25
C ALA A 473 -37.67 18.08 -4.40
N THR A 474 -37.56 17.91 -3.09
CA THR A 474 -37.49 19.01 -2.12
C THR A 474 -36.37 18.76 -1.11
N VAL A 475 -35.60 19.81 -0.83
CA VAL A 475 -34.58 19.86 0.23
C VAL A 475 -34.85 21.08 1.12
N GLU A 476 -34.82 20.88 2.42
CA GLU A 476 -35.17 21.88 3.43
C GLU A 476 -33.90 22.48 4.05
N LEU A 477 -33.91 23.78 4.31
CA LEU A 477 -32.79 24.45 4.96
C LEU A 477 -33.22 25.63 5.85
N THR A 478 -32.33 26.03 6.76
CA THR A 478 -32.54 27.17 7.67
C THR A 478 -31.27 27.99 7.87
N THR A 479 -31.40 29.31 8.05
CA THR A 479 -30.26 30.27 8.15
C THR A 479 -30.70 31.60 8.79
N ASP A 480 -29.74 32.44 9.18
CA ASP A 480 -29.98 33.83 9.61
C ASP A 480 -29.79 34.85 8.46
N THR A 481 -29.41 34.38 7.27
CA THR A 481 -29.21 35.24 6.09
C THR A 481 -30.39 35.11 5.13
N ALA A 482 -30.93 36.24 4.65
CA ALA A 482 -31.91 36.20 3.56
C ALA A 482 -31.23 35.76 2.26
N LEU A 483 -31.79 34.74 1.58
CA LEU A 483 -31.19 34.14 0.39
C LEU A 483 -32.10 34.24 -0.84
N THR A 484 -31.47 34.38 -2.00
CA THR A 484 -32.09 34.28 -3.34
C THR A 484 -31.61 33.02 -4.06
N ASN A 485 -32.21 32.72 -5.22
CA ASN A 485 -31.77 31.62 -6.08
C ASN A 485 -30.44 31.90 -6.84
N ALA A 486 -29.82 33.06 -6.63
CA ALA A 486 -28.42 33.31 -7.00
C ALA A 486 -27.45 33.02 -5.84
N ASP A 487 -27.94 33.02 -4.61
CA ASP A 487 -27.16 32.78 -3.39
C ASP A 487 -27.09 31.29 -3.04
N CYS A 488 -28.18 30.54 -3.25
CA CYS A 488 -28.29 29.12 -2.95
C CYS A 488 -29.30 28.44 -3.90
N TRP A 489 -28.98 27.25 -4.40
CA TRP A 489 -29.86 26.52 -5.32
C TRP A 489 -29.72 25.00 -5.19
N LEU A 490 -30.70 24.29 -5.74
CA LEU A 490 -30.73 22.83 -5.85
C LEU A 490 -30.37 22.43 -7.28
N GLU A 491 -29.51 21.43 -7.43
CA GLU A 491 -29.27 20.71 -8.68
C GLU A 491 -29.71 19.26 -8.52
N ILE A 492 -30.42 18.73 -9.50
CA ILE A 492 -30.96 17.36 -9.52
C ILE A 492 -30.51 16.67 -10.80
N GLU A 493 -29.84 15.53 -10.66
CA GLU A 493 -29.48 14.61 -11.73
C GLU A 493 -30.41 13.38 -11.71
N TYR A 494 -30.97 13.01 -12.86
CA TYR A 494 -31.88 11.88 -13.01
C TYR A 494 -31.80 11.27 -14.42
N ALA A 495 -32.28 10.04 -14.58
CA ALA A 495 -32.35 9.41 -15.91
C ALA A 495 -33.56 9.93 -16.72
N GLY A 496 -33.38 11.01 -17.48
CA GLY A 496 -34.44 11.67 -18.26
C GLY A 496 -34.64 11.15 -19.68
N ASN A 497 -33.88 10.13 -20.12
CA ASN A 497 -34.01 9.50 -21.43
C ASN A 497 -34.45 8.03 -21.27
N SER A 498 -35.31 7.52 -22.15
CA SER A 498 -35.83 6.14 -22.10
C SER A 498 -35.03 5.13 -22.95
N GLY A 499 -34.18 5.60 -23.86
CA GLY A 499 -33.38 4.76 -24.77
C GLY A 499 -31.94 4.51 -24.32
N HIS A 500 -31.38 5.33 -23.43
CA HIS A 500 -30.01 5.18 -22.93
C HIS A 500 -29.81 5.93 -21.58
N PRO A 501 -28.80 5.57 -20.76
CA PRO A 501 -28.61 6.11 -19.40
C PRO A 501 -27.99 7.52 -19.38
N LEU A 502 -28.33 8.40 -20.33
CA LEU A 502 -27.88 9.79 -20.32
C LEU A 502 -28.61 10.56 -19.23
N ALA A 503 -27.85 11.09 -18.29
CA ALA A 503 -28.37 11.92 -17.21
C ALA A 503 -28.97 13.23 -17.75
N SER A 504 -30.10 13.62 -17.17
CA SER A 504 -30.70 14.95 -17.30
C SER A 504 -30.51 15.72 -16.01
N VAL A 505 -30.24 17.02 -16.10
CA VAL A 505 -30.00 17.88 -14.94
C VAL A 505 -31.01 19.02 -14.90
N VAL A 506 -31.66 19.21 -13.76
CA VAL A 506 -32.51 20.38 -13.48
C VAL A 506 -31.86 21.21 -12.37
N THR A 507 -31.91 22.53 -12.50
CA THR A 507 -31.37 23.47 -11.51
C THR A 507 -32.39 24.56 -11.17
N THR A 508 -32.47 24.95 -9.89
CA THR A 508 -33.31 26.09 -9.44
C THR A 508 -32.58 27.43 -9.53
N ARG A 509 -31.32 27.43 -9.98
CA ARG A 509 -30.44 28.59 -10.02
C ARG A 509 -31.01 29.68 -10.93
N ALA A 510 -30.78 30.94 -10.56
CA ALA A 510 -31.01 32.06 -11.47
C ALA A 510 -30.19 31.90 -12.76
N ALA A 511 -30.80 32.16 -13.91
CA ALA A 511 -30.05 32.22 -15.17
C ALA A 511 -29.05 33.39 -15.13
N PRO A 512 -27.92 33.29 -15.86
CA PRO A 512 -27.00 34.42 -16.00
C PRO A 512 -27.75 35.67 -16.49
N LEU A 513 -27.51 36.82 -15.85
CA LEU A 513 -28.17 38.11 -16.11
C LEU A 513 -29.67 38.21 -15.75
N ALA A 514 -30.29 37.13 -15.24
CA ALA A 514 -31.64 37.23 -14.70
C ALA A 514 -31.64 37.92 -13.33
N THR A 515 -32.71 38.67 -13.03
CA THR A 515 -32.93 39.20 -11.68
C THR A 515 -33.14 38.04 -10.70
N PRO A 516 -32.32 37.91 -9.64
CA PRO A 516 -32.50 36.84 -8.65
C PRO A 516 -33.85 36.94 -7.94
N ALA A 517 -34.49 35.80 -7.73
CA ALA A 517 -35.74 35.69 -6.99
C ALA A 517 -35.47 35.21 -5.55
N ALA A 518 -36.25 35.70 -4.59
CA ALA A 518 -36.20 35.21 -3.22
C ALA A 518 -36.50 33.71 -3.16
N LEU A 519 -35.81 32.97 -2.29
CA LEU A 519 -36.09 31.55 -2.09
C LEU A 519 -37.48 31.34 -1.48
N THR A 520 -38.12 30.23 -1.84
CA THR A 520 -39.45 29.87 -1.33
C THR A 520 -39.37 29.54 0.15
N THR A 521 -40.24 30.16 0.96
CA THR A 521 -40.27 29.94 2.41
C THR A 521 -40.80 28.55 2.77
N SER A 522 -40.32 28.03 3.90
CA SER A 522 -40.74 26.74 4.46
C SER A 522 -41.41 26.90 5.81
N SER A 523 -42.42 26.07 6.07
CA SER A 523 -43.09 25.92 7.37
C SER A 523 -42.46 24.82 8.24
N ALA A 524 -41.37 24.18 7.79
CA ALA A 524 -40.73 23.12 8.54
C ALA A 524 -40.29 23.57 9.95
N MET A 525 -40.42 22.66 10.92
CA MET A 525 -39.93 22.88 12.28
C MET A 525 -38.47 22.46 12.37
N TRP A 526 -37.67 23.28 13.07
CA TRP A 526 -36.25 23.06 13.28
C TRP A 526 -35.99 23.15 14.78
N GLY A 527 -35.29 22.16 15.34
CA GLY A 527 -34.81 22.15 16.71
C GLY A 527 -33.52 22.97 16.88
N GLY A 528 -33.06 23.08 18.12
CA GLY A 528 -31.84 23.82 18.47
C GLY A 528 -32.02 25.33 18.48
N THR A 529 -30.93 26.07 18.26
CA THR A 529 -30.94 27.54 18.19
C THR A 529 -31.81 28.00 17.03
N ALA A 530 -32.84 28.80 17.33
CA ALA A 530 -33.74 29.34 16.32
C ALA A 530 -32.98 30.16 15.28
N LYS A 531 -33.41 30.02 14.02
CA LYS A 531 -32.87 30.73 12.85
C LYS A 531 -33.96 31.56 12.21
N THR A 532 -33.57 32.70 11.64
CA THR A 532 -34.49 33.73 11.15
C THR A 532 -35.28 33.27 9.92
N TYR A 533 -34.61 32.64 8.96
CA TYR A 533 -35.18 32.25 7.67
C TYR A 533 -35.19 30.73 7.49
N LYS A 534 -36.30 30.23 6.94
CA LYS A 534 -36.50 28.82 6.60
C LYS A 534 -36.92 28.72 5.15
N TYR A 535 -36.25 27.87 4.38
CA TYR A 535 -36.47 27.74 2.94
C TYR A 535 -36.65 26.30 2.53
N LYS A 536 -37.38 26.11 1.43
CA LYS A 536 -37.45 24.84 0.70
C LYS A 536 -36.93 25.07 -0.72
N LEU A 537 -35.91 24.32 -1.10
CA LEU A 537 -35.43 24.26 -2.47
C LEU A 537 -36.17 23.12 -3.17
N SER A 538 -36.83 23.41 -4.28
CA SER A 538 -37.69 22.44 -4.94
C SER A 538 -37.65 22.58 -6.45
N ALA A 539 -37.58 21.45 -7.15
CA ALA A 539 -37.62 21.40 -8.61
C ALA A 539 -38.34 20.13 -9.09
N ALA A 540 -39.08 20.30 -10.18
CA ALA A 540 -39.76 19.20 -10.87
C ALA A 540 -38.82 18.51 -11.86
N PHE A 541 -38.94 17.20 -11.98
CA PHE A 541 -38.20 16.36 -12.93
C PHE A 541 -39.06 15.19 -13.39
N THR A 542 -38.77 14.62 -14.57
CA THR A 542 -39.54 13.48 -15.10
C THR A 542 -38.60 12.33 -15.46
N PRO A 543 -38.41 11.34 -14.57
CA PRO A 543 -37.56 10.18 -14.86
C PRO A 543 -38.18 9.34 -15.99
N GLN A 544 -37.36 8.90 -16.93
CA GLN A 544 -37.72 7.98 -18.02
C GLN A 544 -37.16 6.57 -17.80
N MET A 545 -36.29 6.38 -16.80
CA MET A 545 -35.82 5.08 -16.32
C MET A 545 -35.86 5.02 -14.80
N LYS A 546 -35.98 3.81 -14.25
CA LYS A 546 -35.80 3.56 -12.82
C LYS A 546 -34.32 3.70 -12.49
N GLY A 547 -34.00 4.30 -11.34
CA GLY A 547 -32.61 4.49 -10.95
C GLY A 547 -32.42 5.52 -9.85
N PRO A 548 -31.17 5.82 -9.51
CA PRO A 548 -30.86 6.85 -8.53
C PRO A 548 -31.21 8.24 -9.08
N VAL A 549 -31.90 9.03 -8.25
CA VAL A 549 -31.98 10.48 -8.37
C VAL A 549 -30.96 11.05 -7.40
N LYS A 550 -30.08 11.92 -7.91
CA LYS A 550 -29.05 12.57 -7.11
C LYS A 550 -29.37 14.05 -7.01
N ALA A 551 -29.34 14.62 -5.81
CA ALA A 551 -29.45 16.06 -5.63
C ALA A 551 -28.29 16.61 -4.82
N ARG A 552 -27.98 17.89 -5.02
CA ARG A 552 -26.98 18.61 -4.24
C ARG A 552 -27.39 20.05 -4.05
N VAL A 553 -27.09 20.59 -2.87
CA VAL A 553 -27.31 22.01 -2.58
C VAL A 553 -26.01 22.76 -2.86
N SER A 554 -26.11 23.83 -3.64
CA SER A 554 -24.98 24.69 -4.00
C SER A 554 -25.18 26.07 -3.38
N VAL A 555 -24.15 26.58 -2.71
CA VAL A 555 -24.16 27.86 -2.01
C VAL A 555 -23.10 28.77 -2.63
N ALA A 556 -23.52 29.87 -3.21
CA ALA A 556 -22.65 30.90 -3.80
C ALA A 556 -22.49 32.14 -2.92
N ARG A 557 -23.34 32.31 -1.90
CA ARG A 557 -23.21 33.41 -0.95
C ARG A 557 -21.93 33.24 -0.14
N ALA A 558 -21.04 34.22 -0.19
CA ALA A 558 -19.83 34.23 0.63
C ALA A 558 -20.14 34.50 2.10
N SER A 559 -19.33 33.92 2.99
CA SER A 559 -19.35 34.15 4.44
C SER A 559 -20.73 33.98 5.08
N THR A 560 -21.45 32.92 4.69
CA THR A 560 -22.76 32.58 5.25
C THR A 560 -22.76 31.20 5.89
N THR A 561 -23.74 30.98 6.76
CA THR A 561 -23.95 29.72 7.44
C THR A 561 -25.39 29.30 7.25
N LEU A 562 -25.61 28.07 6.80
CA LEU A 562 -26.92 27.45 6.67
C LEU A 562 -26.88 26.01 7.19
N TYR A 563 -28.04 25.51 7.58
CA TYR A 563 -28.23 24.13 8.00
C TYR A 563 -29.14 23.47 6.97
N VAL A 564 -28.65 22.44 6.30
CA VAL A 564 -29.37 21.69 5.25
C VAL A 564 -29.80 20.36 5.82
N ASP A 565 -31.06 19.97 5.63
CA ASP A 565 -31.51 18.61 5.96
C ASP A 565 -31.03 17.65 4.86
N PRO A 566 -30.19 16.64 5.16
CA PRO A 566 -29.72 15.69 4.15
C PRO A 566 -30.78 14.65 3.76
N LEU A 567 -32.03 14.81 4.20
CA LEU A 567 -33.17 14.04 3.69
C LEU A 567 -33.79 14.74 2.48
N ILE A 568 -33.56 14.20 1.29
CA ILE A 568 -34.32 14.56 0.08
C ILE A 568 -35.72 13.94 0.14
N VAL A 569 -36.74 14.73 -0.21
CA VAL A 569 -38.13 14.25 -0.31
C VAL A 569 -38.59 14.33 -1.76
N ILE A 570 -38.94 13.18 -2.35
CA ILE A 570 -39.50 13.08 -3.71
C ILE A 570 -40.98 12.70 -3.63
N THR A 571 -41.86 13.52 -4.20
CA THR A 571 -43.31 13.28 -4.26
C THR A 571 -43.82 13.11 -5.69
#